data_AF-A0A8H3VUU5-F1
#
_entry.id   AF-A0A8H3VUU5-F1
#
_cell.length_a   1.000
_cell.length_b   1.000
_cell.length_c   1.000
_cell.angle_alpha   90.00
_cell.angle_beta   90.00
_cell.angle_gamma   90.00
#
_symmetry.space_group_name_H-M   'P 1'
#
loop_
_entity.id
_entity.type
_entity.pdbx_description
1 polymer ?
#
loop_
_entity_poly.entity_id
_entity_poly.type
_entity_poly.pdbx_seq_one_letter_code
_entity_poly.pdbx_strand_id
1 'polypeptide(L)' 'FLIIKKDSNIRLINLYIKLNKISIRDTFIPLGVNKFLEDFTNYKIISFLDLFSRYN' A
#
# COMPACT_ATOMS: atom_id res chain seq x y z
N PHE A 1 16.81 7.07 5.83
CA PHE A 1 17.94 6.78 4.93
C PHE A 1 17.53 7.06 3.50
N LEU A 2 18.48 7.47 2.66
CA LEU A 2 18.21 7.79 1.25
C LEU A 2 18.34 6.55 0.38
N ILE A 3 17.49 6.46 -0.64
CA ILE A 3 17.54 5.42 -1.68
C ILE A 3 17.37 6.03 -3.05
N ILE A 4 18.13 5.50 -4.01
CA ILE A 4 17.99 5.79 -5.43
C ILE A 4 16.99 4.80 -6.01
N LYS A 5 15.93 5.31 -6.63
CA LYS A 5 14.90 4.50 -7.29
C LYS A 5 15.30 4.20 -8.74
N LYS A 6 14.55 3.30 -9.40
CA LYS A 6 14.82 2.86 -10.79
C LYS A 6 14.73 4.00 -11.81
N ASP A 7 13.96 5.04 -11.51
CA ASP A 7 13.82 6.29 -12.26
C ASP A 7 14.93 7.30 -11.94
N SER A 8 16.01 6.88 -11.27
CA SER A 8 17.14 7.69 -10.82
C SER A 8 16.78 8.78 -9.79
N ASN A 9 15.52 8.88 -9.37
CA ASN A 9 15.08 9.80 -8.34
C ASN A 9 15.52 9.33 -6.95
N ILE A 10 15.85 10.29 -6.10
CA ILE A 10 16.22 10.05 -4.70
C ILE A 10 14.97 10.13 -3.83
N ARG A 11 14.76 9.15 -2.95
CA ARG A 11 13.70 9.18 -1.94
C ARG A 11 14.26 9.02 -0.54
N LEU A 12 13.66 9.70 0.42
CA LEU A 12 13.92 9.51 1.84
C LEU A 12 12.99 8.43 2.40
N ILE A 13 13.57 7.39 3.00
CA ILE A 13 12.83 6.40 3.80
C ILE A 13 13.05 6.66 5.27
N ASN A 14 11.97 6.81 6.02
CA ASN A 14 12.02 6.90 7.47
C ASN A 14 12.13 5.49 8.08
N LEU A 15 13.09 5.31 8.99
CA LEU A 15 13.31 4.04 9.67
C LEU A 15 12.44 3.96 10.95
N TYR A 16 11.18 3.57 10.80
CA TYR A 16 10.23 3.48 11.92
C TYR A 16 10.20 2.13 12.65
N ILE A 17 11.15 1.21 12.38
CA ILE A 17 11.15 -0.17 12.92
C ILE A 17 10.97 -0.21 14.45
N LYS A 18 11.73 0.62 15.19
CA LYS A 18 11.67 0.65 16.66
C LYS A 18 10.31 1.16 17.16
N LEU A 19 9.75 2.16 16.49
CA LEU A 19 8.46 2.76 16.85
C LEU A 19 7.31 1.80 16.53
N ASN A 20 7.33 1.17 15.36
CA ASN A 20 6.32 0.19 14.95
C ASN A 20 6.30 -1.07 15.85
N LYS A 21 7.40 -1.38 16.55
CA LYS A 21 7.47 -2.52 17.47
C LYS A 21 6.67 -2.29 18.75
N ILE A 22 6.60 -1.06 19.23
CA ILE A 22 5.93 -0.70 20.49
C ILE A 22 4.52 -0.14 20.28
N SER A 23 4.16 0.23 19.05
CA SER A 23 2.83 0.69 18.70
C SER A 23 1.82 -0.45 18.71
N ILE A 24 0.66 -0.23 19.34
CA ILE A 24 -0.48 -1.13 19.24
C ILE A 24 -0.97 -1.12 17.79
N ARG A 25 -1.14 -2.30 17.22
CA ARG A 25 -1.60 -2.47 15.85
C ARG A 25 -3.12 -2.59 15.85
N ASP A 26 -3.81 -1.50 15.54
CA ASP A 26 -5.25 -1.52 15.26
C ASP A 26 -5.45 -1.81 13.77
N THR A 27 -5.76 -3.06 13.43
CA THR A 27 -5.75 -3.51 12.03
C THR A 27 -7.12 -3.60 11.42
N PHE A 28 -7.33 -2.85 10.34
CA PHE A 28 -8.22 -3.25 9.26
C PHE A 28 -7.42 -4.04 8.23
N ILE A 29 -7.47 -5.37 8.28
CA ILE A 29 -6.75 -6.23 7.34
C ILE A 29 -7.54 -6.29 6.03
N PRO A 30 -6.98 -5.85 4.90
CA PRO A 30 -7.67 -5.95 3.62
C PRO A 30 -7.89 -7.42 3.24
N LEU A 31 -8.93 -7.66 2.44
CA LEU A 31 -9.20 -8.98 1.88
C LEU A 31 -8.00 -9.46 1.05
N GLY A 32 -7.78 -10.76 1.04
CA GLY A 32 -6.83 -11.37 0.11
C GLY A 32 -7.27 -11.14 -1.33
N VAL A 33 -6.30 -11.05 -2.24
CA VAL A 33 -6.51 -10.69 -3.65
C VAL A 33 -7.61 -11.52 -4.32
N ASN A 34 -7.64 -12.84 -4.10
CA ASN A 34 -8.65 -13.72 -4.71
C ASN A 34 -10.08 -13.35 -4.26
N LYS A 35 -10.28 -13.12 -2.96
CA LYS A 35 -11.58 -12.71 -2.42
C LYS A 35 -12.00 -11.33 -2.91
N PHE A 36 -11.05 -10.41 -3.01
CA PHE A 36 -11.30 -9.09 -3.61
C PHE A 36 -11.75 -9.23 -5.07
N LEU A 37 -11.11 -10.09 -5.86
CA LEU A 37 -11.40 -10.25 -7.28
C LEU A 37 -12.76 -10.89 -7.55
N GLU A 38 -13.22 -11.81 -6.69
CA GLU A 38 -14.55 -12.45 -6.81
C GLU A 38 -15.66 -11.42 -7.02
N ASP A 39 -15.63 -10.33 -6.25
CA ASP A 39 -16.62 -9.24 -6.31
C ASP A 39 -16.67 -8.55 -7.68
N PHE A 40 -15.60 -8.59 -8.48
CA PHE A 40 -15.50 -7.84 -9.74
C PHE A 40 -15.60 -8.68 -11.02
N THR A 41 -15.60 -10.01 -10.91
CA THR A 41 -15.52 -10.93 -12.06
C THR A 41 -16.68 -10.80 -13.08
N ASN A 42 -17.84 -10.28 -12.67
CA ASN A 42 -19.05 -10.26 -13.50
C ASN A 42 -19.35 -8.89 -14.16
N TYR A 43 -18.44 -7.92 -14.06
CA TYR A 43 -18.64 -6.60 -14.66
C TYR A 43 -17.97 -6.47 -16.03
N LYS A 44 -18.68 -5.84 -16.97
CA LYS A 44 -18.17 -5.61 -18.35
C LYS A 44 -17.09 -4.53 -18.44
N ILE A 45 -17.10 -3.58 -17.50
CA ILE A 45 -16.17 -2.46 -17.44
C ILE A 45 -15.79 -2.27 -15.97
N ILE A 46 -14.49 -2.19 -15.72
CA ILE A 46 -13.91 -1.95 -14.39
C ILE A 46 -12.89 -0.82 -14.54
N SER A 47 -12.85 0.08 -13.56
CA SER A 47 -11.86 1.16 -13.49
C SER A 47 -11.14 1.13 -12.15
N PHE A 48 -9.83 1.40 -12.18
CA PHE A 48 -9.01 1.52 -10.98
C PHE A 48 -8.59 2.97 -10.79
N LEU A 49 -8.70 3.44 -9.56
CA LEU A 49 -8.21 4.75 -9.14
C LEU A 49 -7.11 4.55 -8.10
N ASP A 50 -5.91 5.00 -8.43
CA ASP A 50 -4.79 4.99 -7.48
C ASP A 50 -4.81 6.27 -6.65
N LEU A 51 -4.94 6.12 -5.33
CA LEU A 51 -4.92 7.21 -4.36
C LEU A 51 -3.59 7.29 -3.60
N PHE A 52 -2.59 6.48 -3.97
CA PHE A 52 -1.32 6.32 -3.23
C PHE A 52 -1.53 6.02 -1.73
N SER A 53 -2.61 5.28 -1.44
CA SER A 53 -3.07 5.00 -0.06
C SER A 53 -3.24 6.27 0.81
N ARG A 54 -3.37 7.45 0.18
CA ARG A 54 -3.44 8.78 0.81
C ARG A 54 -2.19 9.19 1.59
N TYR A 55 -1.06 8.54 1.36
CA TYR A 55 0.24 9.01 1.86
C TYR A 55 0.82 10.05 0.89
N ASN A 56 1.54 11.03 1.46
CA ASN A 56 2.26 12.08 0.72
C ASN A 56 3.72 11.70 0.47
#